data_AF-G0QC66-F1
#
_entry.id   AF-G0QC66-F1
#
_cell.length_a   1.000
_cell.length_b   1.000
_cell.length_c   1.000
_cell.angle_alpha   90.00
_cell.angle_beta   90.00
_cell.angle_gamma   90.00
#
_symmetry.space_group_name_H-M   'P 1'
#
loop_
_entity.id
_entity.type
_entity.pdbx_description
1 polymer ?
#
loop_
_entity_poly.entity_id
_entity_poly.type
_entity_poly.pdbx_seq_one_letter_code
_entity_poly.pdbx_strand_id
1 'polypeptide(L)'
;MDEIRRLILATDPAQQPEDLLEQVMQDADSICAYANGMENQEKLFREFEQEGMVDSWLEHVRKGIDLVSGAEFHTSPAKQRAEEDRKQTLEALRQEKESLEDQ
;
A
#
# COMPACT_ATOMS: atom_id res chain seq x y z
N MET A 1 -4.70 27.12 -1.92
CA MET A 1 -3.36 26.48 -1.96
C MET A 1 -3.10 25.69 -0.68
N ASP A 2 -3.45 26.25 0.49
CA ASP A 2 -3.24 25.57 1.78
C ASP A 2 -4.00 24.25 1.94
N GLU A 3 -5.21 24.17 1.41
CA GLU A 3 -6.05 22.96 1.49
C GLU A 3 -5.47 21.79 0.67
N ILE A 4 -4.99 22.03 -0.55
CA ILE A 4 -4.34 21.00 -1.37
C ILE A 4 -3.07 20.51 -0.68
N ARG A 5 -2.26 21.42 -0.14
CA ARG A 5 -1.04 21.05 0.58
C ARG A 5 -1.35 20.15 1.78
N ARG A 6 -2.37 20.50 2.56
CA ARG A 6 -2.84 19.69 3.69
C ARG A 6 -3.22 18.28 3.24
N LEU A 7 -4.01 18.17 2.17
CA LEU A 7 -4.45 16.87 1.64
C LEU A 7 -3.29 16.02 1.09
N ILE A 8 -2.27 16.64 0.49
CA ILE A 8 -1.05 15.93 0.08
C ILE A 8 -0.29 15.42 1.30
N LEU A 9 -0.16 16.22 2.36
CA LEU A 9 0.53 15.79 3.57
C LEU A 9 -0.24 14.69 4.31
N ALA A 10 -1.56 14.69 4.20
CA ALA A 10 -2.40 13.67 4.80
C ALA A 10 -2.22 12.28 4.16
N THR A 11 -1.64 12.13 2.98
CA THR A 11 -1.37 10.78 2.40
C THR A 11 -0.17 10.09 3.05
N ASP A 12 0.58 10.78 3.92
CA ASP A 12 1.62 10.15 4.72
C ASP A 12 1.00 9.12 5.68
N PRO A 13 1.37 7.82 5.60
CA PRO A 13 0.82 6.79 6.47
C PRO A 13 1.17 6.99 7.96
N ALA A 14 2.14 7.86 8.28
CA ALA A 14 2.45 8.23 9.66
C ALA A 14 1.46 9.25 10.25
N GLN A 15 0.65 9.92 9.42
CA GLN A 15 -0.33 10.91 9.86
C GLN A 15 -1.71 10.27 10.04
N GLN A 16 -2.43 10.69 11.07
CA GLN A 16 -3.82 10.29 11.28
C GLN A 16 -4.73 11.34 10.65
N PRO A 17 -5.74 10.95 9.87
CA PRO A 17 -6.58 11.91 9.17
C PRO A 17 -7.52 12.62 10.15
N GLU A 18 -7.52 13.95 10.12
CA GLU A 18 -8.28 14.79 11.05
C GLU A 18 -9.72 15.02 10.58
N ASP A 19 -9.99 14.90 9.28
CA ASP A 19 -11.31 15.10 8.69
C ASP A 19 -11.64 14.12 7.55
N LEU A 20 -12.86 14.25 7.02
CA LEU A 20 -13.37 13.37 5.98
C LEU A 20 -12.58 13.47 4.66
N LEU A 21 -12.05 14.65 4.31
CA LEU A 21 -11.28 14.80 3.07
C LEU A 21 -9.95 14.08 3.18
N GLU A 22 -9.27 14.21 4.31
CA GLU A 22 -8.03 13.49 4.59
C GLU A 22 -8.25 11.97 4.63
N GLN A 23 -9.34 11.51 5.25
CA GLN A 23 -9.74 10.09 5.22
C GLN A 23 -9.94 9.58 3.79
N VAL A 24 -10.62 10.35 2.94
CA VAL A 24 -10.83 9.99 1.53
C VAL A 24 -9.50 9.95 0.77
N MET A 25 -8.59 10.87 1.05
CA MET A 25 -7.26 10.89 0.42
C MET A 25 -6.42 9.68 0.80
N GLN A 26 -6.35 9.34 2.10
CA GLN A 26 -5.63 8.14 2.57
C GLN A 26 -6.23 6.84 2.05
N ASP A 27 -7.57 6.74 2.06
CA ASP A 27 -8.27 5.59 1.49
C ASP A 27 -7.94 5.42 0.00
N ALA A 28 -7.97 6.51 -0.77
CA ALA A 28 -7.69 6.48 -2.20
C ALA A 28 -6.23 6.10 -2.50
N ASP A 29 -5.28 6.65 -1.75
CA ASP A 29 -3.85 6.35 -1.91
C ASP A 29 -3.54 4.88 -1.61
N SER A 30 -4.08 4.36 -0.49
CA SER A 30 -3.99 2.95 -0.13
C SER A 30 -4.59 2.04 -1.19
N ILE A 31 -5.79 2.37 -1.69
CA ILE A 31 -6.42 1.61 -2.78
C ILE A 31 -5.55 1.60 -4.03
N CYS A 32 -4.95 2.73 -4.40
CA CYS A 32 -4.05 2.81 -5.56
C CYS A 32 -2.78 1.97 -5.38
N ALA A 33 -2.22 1.92 -4.17
CA ALA A 33 -1.05 1.10 -3.87
C ALA A 33 -1.32 -0.40 -4.09
N TYR A 34 -2.54 -0.85 -3.77
CA TYR A 34 -2.96 -2.26 -3.91
C TYR A 34 -3.62 -2.58 -5.25
N ALA A 35 -4.13 -1.57 -5.95
CA ALA A 35 -4.76 -1.73 -7.24
C ALA A 35 -3.76 -2.37 -8.23
N ASN A 36 -4.24 -3.37 -8.97
CA ASN A 36 -3.47 -4.14 -9.96
C ASN A 36 -2.48 -5.17 -9.39
N GLY A 37 -2.49 -5.45 -8.08
CA GLY A 37 -1.77 -6.57 -7.47
C GLY A 37 -0.26 -6.54 -7.74
N MET A 38 0.30 -7.68 -8.18
CA MET A 38 1.76 -7.86 -8.34
C MET A 38 2.42 -6.94 -9.37
N GLU A 39 1.70 -6.54 -10.44
CA GLU A 39 2.27 -5.62 -11.43
C GLU A 39 2.65 -4.27 -10.80
N ASN A 40 1.85 -3.81 -9.84
CA ASN A 40 2.12 -2.57 -9.13
C ASN A 40 3.27 -2.74 -8.13
N GLN A 41 3.36 -3.90 -7.47
CA GLN A 41 4.45 -4.23 -6.54
C GLN A 41 5.80 -4.27 -7.27
N GLU A 42 5.86 -4.84 -8.48
CA GLU A 42 7.10 -4.84 -9.28
C GLU A 42 7.56 -3.42 -9.64
N LYS A 43 6.63 -2.51 -9.94
CA LYS A 43 6.96 -1.10 -10.23
C LYS A 43 7.48 -0.40 -8.98
N LEU A 44 6.77 -0.55 -7.86
CA LEU A 44 7.17 0.02 -6.56
C LEU A 44 8.52 -0.52 -6.10
N PHE A 45 8.81 -1.81 -6.33
CA PHE A 45 10.12 -2.38 -6.04
C PHE A 45 11.23 -1.72 -6.82
N ARG A 46 11.06 -1.54 -8.15
CA ARG A 46 12.10 -0.87 -8.96
C ARG A 46 12.36 0.55 -8.50
N GLU A 47 11.33 1.28 -8.11
CA GLU A 47 11.46 2.63 -7.55
C GLU A 47 12.20 2.59 -6.21
N PHE A 48 11.79 1.73 -5.28
CA PHE A 48 12.41 1.62 -3.96
C PHE A 48 13.83 1.06 -4.00
N GLU A 49 14.15 0.15 -4.92
CA GLU A 49 15.50 -0.37 -5.14
C GLU A 49 16.42 0.75 -5.67
N GLN A 50 15.94 1.55 -6.62
CA GLN A 50 16.70 2.70 -7.15
C GLN A 50 16.98 3.76 -6.09
N GLU A 51 16.07 3.93 -5.13
CA GLU A 51 16.25 4.85 -4.00
C GLU A 51 17.02 4.24 -2.82
N GLY A 52 17.38 2.95 -2.88
CA GLY A 52 18.09 2.25 -1.80
C GLY A 52 17.24 2.01 -0.55
N MET A 53 15.92 1.93 -0.70
CA MET A 53 14.96 1.67 0.38
C MET A 53 14.74 0.17 0.64
N VAL A 54 15.06 -0.67 -0.36
CA VAL A 54 15.03 -2.13 -0.30
C VAL A 54 16.23 -2.68 -1.07
N ASP A 55 16.84 -3.73 -0.53
CA ASP A 55 18.04 -4.36 -1.09
C ASP A 55 17.70 -5.62 -1.91
N SER A 56 16.46 -6.11 -1.83
CA SER A 56 16.03 -7.31 -2.55
C SER A 56 14.52 -7.37 -2.73
N TRP A 57 14.10 -8.16 -3.72
CA TRP A 57 12.69 -8.44 -3.96
C TRP A 57 12.02 -9.13 -2.75
N LEU A 58 12.72 -10.06 -2.09
CA LEU A 58 12.20 -10.72 -0.88
C LEU A 58 11.95 -9.73 0.26
N GLU A 59 12.83 -8.75 0.45
CA GLU A 59 12.63 -7.68 1.43
C GLU A 59 11.40 -6.83 1.07
N HIS A 60 11.25 -6.45 -0.20
CA HIS A 60 10.10 -5.71 -0.68
C HIS A 60 8.79 -6.48 -0.44
N VAL A 61 8.73 -7.76 -0.80
CA VAL A 61 7.55 -8.61 -0.58
C VAL A 61 7.20 -8.70 0.90
N ARG A 62 8.18 -8.88 1.79
CA ARG A 62 7.96 -8.90 3.24
C ARG A 62 7.38 -7.57 3.76
N LYS A 63 7.98 -6.44 3.38
CA LYS A 63 7.48 -5.11 3.73
C LYS A 63 6.09 -4.84 3.15
N GLY A 64 5.82 -5.32 1.94
CA GLY A 64 4.50 -5.24 1.30
C GLY A 64 3.44 -5.99 2.09
N ILE A 65 3.73 -7.20 2.59
CA ILE A 65 2.81 -7.95 3.46
C ILE A 65 2.48 -7.14 4.73
N ASP A 66 3.49 -6.59 5.40
CA ASP A 66 3.31 -5.79 6.61
C ASP A 66 2.44 -4.56 6.32
N LEU A 67 2.73 -3.83 5.24
CA LEU A 67 1.97 -2.65 4.81
C LEU A 67 0.51 -2.99 4.51
N VAL A 68 0.26 -4.00 3.67
CA VAL A 68 -1.09 -4.37 3.22
C VAL A 68 -1.90 -4.95 4.39
N SER A 69 -1.27 -5.68 5.29
CA SER A 69 -1.94 -6.25 6.47
C SER A 69 -2.30 -5.19 7.52
N GLY A 70 -1.46 -4.15 7.67
CA GLY A 70 -1.67 -3.04 8.58
C GLY A 70 -2.56 -1.91 8.03
N ALA A 71 -2.94 -1.98 6.74
CA ALA A 71 -3.73 -0.95 6.10
C ALA A 71 -5.11 -0.76 6.76
N GLU A 72 -5.37 0.46 7.22
CA GLU A 72 -6.67 0.88 7.73
C GLU A 72 -7.41 1.67 6.65
N PHE A 73 -8.67 1.32 6.42
CA PHE A 73 -9.57 2.12 5.60
C PHE A 73 -10.52 2.86 6.52
N HIS A 74 -10.75 4.15 6.29
CA HIS A 74 -11.54 5.01 7.16
C HIS A 74 -13.01 5.03 6.73
N THR A 75 -13.28 5.19 5.44
CA THR A 75 -14.64 5.35 4.90
C THR A 75 -15.32 4.03 4.59
N SER A 76 -16.65 3.99 4.70
CA SER A 76 -17.43 2.78 4.40
C SER A 76 -17.27 2.27 2.96
N PRO A 77 -17.24 3.13 1.91
CA PRO A 77 -17.00 2.66 0.55
C PRO A 77 -15.61 2.05 0.36
N ALA A 78 -14.58 2.64 0.97
CA ALA A 78 -13.21 2.12 0.89
C ALA A 78 -13.11 0.74 1.56
N LYS A 79 -13.69 0.58 2.77
CA LYS A 79 -13.76 -0.72 3.46
C LYS A 79 -14.40 -1.81 2.59
N GLN A 80 -15.52 -1.49 1.93
CA GLN A 80 -16.23 -2.45 1.08
C GLN A 80 -15.44 -2.84 -0.18
N ARG A 81 -14.80 -1.86 -0.82
CA ARG A 81 -14.06 -2.09 -2.08
C ARG A 81 -12.72 -2.76 -1.83
N ALA A 82 -11.96 -2.25 -0.87
CA ALA A 82 -10.57 -2.58 -0.70
C ALA A 82 -10.35 -3.92 0.01
N GLU A 83 -11.35 -4.48 0.70
CA GLU A 83 -11.16 -5.72 1.43
C GLU A 83 -10.88 -6.92 0.51
N GLU A 84 -11.51 -6.97 -0.67
CA GLU A 84 -11.23 -8.02 -1.66
C GLU A 84 -9.85 -7.82 -2.30
N ASP A 85 -9.54 -6.61 -2.77
CA ASP A 85 -8.25 -6.27 -3.38
C ASP A 85 -7.08 -6.52 -2.39
N ARG A 86 -7.27 -6.17 -1.12
CA ARG A 86 -6.33 -6.44 -0.02
C ARG A 86 -6.09 -7.93 0.16
N LYS A 87 -7.15 -8.75 0.18
CA LYS A 87 -7.04 -10.20 0.32
C LYS A 87 -6.29 -10.82 -0.85
N GLN A 88 -6.62 -10.43 -2.08
CA GLN A 88 -5.96 -10.92 -3.28
C GLN A 88 -4.48 -10.54 -3.32
N THR A 89 -4.16 -9.29 -2.95
CA THR A 89 -2.78 -8.81 -2.88
C THR A 89 -1.97 -9.53 -1.81
N LEU A 90 -2.54 -9.73 -0.60
CA LEU A 90 -1.88 -10.49 0.46
C LEU A 90 -1.61 -11.94 0.07
N GLU A 91 -2.57 -12.58 -0.60
CA GLU A 91 -2.41 -13.95 -1.07
C GLU A 91 -1.27 -14.05 -2.10
N ALA A 92 -1.24 -13.15 -3.08
CA ALA A 92 -0.19 -13.12 -4.09
C ALA A 92 1.19 -12.87 -3.47
N LEU A 93 1.32 -11.92 -2.54
CA LEU A 93 2.58 -11.64 -1.84
C LEU A 93 3.05 -12.82 -0.99
N ARG A 94 2.14 -13.56 -0.35
CA ARG A 94 2.49 -14.75 0.45
C ARG A 94 3.00 -15.88 -0.42
N GLN A 95 2.33 -16.15 -1.55
CA GLN A 95 2.78 -17.15 -2.52
C GLN A 95 4.16 -16.80 -3.09
N GLU A 96 4.36 -15.53 -3.43
CA GLU A 96 5.65 -15.03 -3.92
C GLU A 96 6.75 -15.21 -2.85
N LYS A 97 6.45 -14.84 -1.59
CA LYS A 97 7.39 -15.04 -0.47
C LYS A 97 7.80 -16.49 -0.33
N GLU A 98 6.84 -17.43 -0.32
CA GLU A 98 7.13 -18.87 -0.22
C GLU A 98 8.03 -19.34 -1.37
N SER A 99 7.71 -18.94 -2.60
CA SER A 99 8.52 -19.29 -3.78
C SER A 99 9.96 -18.76 -3.72
N LEU A 100 10.21 -17.66 -3.01
CA LEU A 100 11.55 -17.06 -2.86
C LEU A 100 12.33 -17.64 -1.69
N GLU A 101 11.64 -18.12 -0.64
CA GLU A 101 12.27 -18.76 0.52
C GLU A 101 12.69 -20.21 0.25
N ASP A 102 12.09 -20.84 -0.76
CA ASP A 102 12.42 -22.20 -1.22
C ASP A 102 13.59 -22.27 -2.24
N GLN A 103 14.19 -21.12 -2.60
CA GLN A 103 15.32 -21.00 -3.56
C GLN A 103 16.67 -20.79 -2.87
#